data_AF-A0A0V1Q6B3-F1
#
_entry.id   AF-A0A0V1Q6B3-F1
#
_cell.length_a   1.000
_cell.length_b   1.000
_cell.length_c   1.000
_cell.angle_alpha   90.00
_cell.angle_beta   90.00
_cell.angle_gamma   90.00
#
_symmetry.space_group_name_H-M   'P 1'
#
loop_
_entity.id
_entity.type
_entity.pdbx_description
1 polymer ?
#
loop_
_entity_poly.entity_id
_entity_poly.type
_entity_poly.pdbx_seq_one_letter_code
_entity_poly.pdbx_strand_id
1 'polypeptide(L)'
;MNNLVKELENPAWSEVSTQLLKNPYNLRLWDKLVETAESNNGNRINKISSPQEVDLLRVSYESLLRKYPLLVNYWIKYAEWEFMLGNTETANEIYEKSLLNLSYSIELWISYLNFKIKTIDSDVNKILNIFESARRKVGYHFHSHEFYSLYLSFLQNYANEHNGFKLKYYVLLRIIIEIPIYHYGIFFKKLFTSINEKNLTSEVIGYLVPEKELHQFANIKDMKTVSLKLKKIFTDVLITTQYKVFQLFYFEKKITRPYYDVSYLSNQEIHNWNNYLNFIELNYPLEYVILCYERCLLTAANYFRFWIRYANFFINSMNYTIAKEILHRGLSFNNNDRLLIKLVDLELYTGDYLKARDLVLSHVKVNEIIPIKVYEKMISIERLMHPADDEYLINLVSEIIKQTNNAWFFRVILNYPLSKQYSLKLFETFESTFKTSYIFWSSWLFLNRKNGADNSTIIDKSLQFLKGDDKLKINNIKNKYKKITSPKFDEEFDIILKSFA
;
A
#
# COMPACT_ATOMS: atom_id res chain seq x y z
N MET A 1 -16.38 -20.81 -31.58
CA MET A 1 -14.93 -20.57 -31.38
C MET A 1 -14.08 -20.63 -32.66
N ASN A 2 -14.62 -20.94 -33.85
CA ASN A 2 -13.80 -21.11 -35.07
C ASN A 2 -13.96 -20.02 -36.15
N ASN A 3 -14.65 -18.90 -35.91
CA ASN A 3 -14.83 -17.82 -36.89
C ASN A 3 -14.35 -16.43 -36.40
N LEU A 4 -13.51 -16.38 -35.36
CA LEU A 4 -12.92 -15.13 -34.82
C LEU A 4 -11.41 -15.02 -35.08
N VAL A 5 -10.81 -15.99 -35.77
CA VAL A 5 -9.43 -15.90 -36.27
C VAL A 5 -9.47 -15.24 -37.66
N LYS A 6 -9.96 -14.00 -37.71
CA LYS A 6 -9.67 -13.10 -38.83
C LYS A 6 -8.26 -12.56 -38.62
N GLU A 7 -7.47 -12.61 -39.69
CA GLU A 7 -6.08 -12.16 -39.83
C GLU A 7 -5.60 -11.24 -38.70
N LEU A 8 -4.71 -11.74 -37.84
CA LEU A 8 -4.04 -10.93 -36.83
C LEU A 8 -3.19 -9.89 -37.56
N GLU A 9 -3.65 -8.64 -37.60
CA GLU A 9 -2.98 -7.50 -38.26
C GLU A 9 -1.53 -7.30 -37.79
N ASN A 10 -1.14 -7.88 -36.65
CA ASN A 10 0.22 -7.85 -36.12
C ASN A 10 0.68 -9.23 -35.60
N PRO A 11 1.49 -9.99 -36.38
CA PRO A 11 1.94 -11.32 -35.98
C PRO A 11 2.91 -11.30 -34.79
N ALA A 12 3.73 -10.25 -34.67
CA ALA A 12 4.66 -10.09 -33.55
C ALA A 12 3.92 -9.90 -32.22
N TRP A 13 2.87 -9.08 -32.22
CA TRP A 13 2.00 -8.92 -31.06
C TRP A 13 1.36 -10.24 -30.64
N SER A 14 0.83 -11.01 -31.62
CA SER A 14 0.22 -12.31 -31.33
C SER A 14 1.21 -13.28 -30.69
N GLU A 15 2.45 -13.34 -31.20
CA GLU A 15 3.48 -14.20 -30.64
C GLU A 15 3.77 -13.84 -29.17
N VAL A 16 4.01 -12.56 -28.89
CA VAL A 16 4.28 -12.08 -27.53
C VAL A 16 3.08 -12.33 -26.61
N SER A 17 1.86 -12.13 -27.11
CA SER A 17 0.62 -12.42 -26.38
C SER A 17 0.52 -13.90 -26.00
N THR A 18 0.85 -14.83 -26.91
CA THR A 18 0.89 -16.26 -26.57
C THR A 18 1.98 -16.61 -25.55
N GLN A 19 3.12 -15.92 -25.57
CA GLN A 19 4.17 -16.09 -24.56
C GLN A 19 3.71 -15.58 -23.20
N LEU A 20 2.96 -14.47 -23.15
CA LEU A 20 2.37 -13.93 -21.92
C LEU A 20 1.31 -14.86 -21.31
N LEU A 21 0.53 -15.57 -22.13
CA LEU A 21 -0.40 -16.59 -21.62
C LEU A 21 0.34 -17.70 -20.85
N LYS A 22 1.58 -18.03 -21.27
CA LYS A 22 2.42 -19.02 -20.57
C LYS A 22 3.12 -18.42 -19.35
N ASN A 23 3.51 -17.15 -19.40
CA ASN A 23 4.22 -16.48 -18.30
C ASN A 23 3.71 -15.05 -18.06
N PRO A 24 2.56 -14.90 -17.38
CA PRO A 24 1.89 -13.61 -17.23
C PRO A 24 2.59 -12.64 -16.26
N TYR A 25 3.60 -13.11 -15.52
CA TYR A 25 4.32 -12.31 -14.53
C TYR A 25 5.62 -11.68 -15.07
N ASN A 26 5.98 -11.95 -16.31
CA ASN A 26 7.20 -11.41 -16.91
C ASN A 26 6.98 -10.00 -17.45
N LEU A 27 7.41 -8.98 -16.69
CA LEU A 27 7.28 -7.56 -17.07
C LEU A 27 7.91 -7.26 -18.44
N ARG A 28 9.06 -7.86 -18.78
CA ARG A 28 9.72 -7.61 -20.08
C ARG A 28 8.87 -8.06 -21.27
N LEU A 29 8.05 -9.10 -21.10
CA LEU A 29 7.13 -9.53 -22.16
C LEU A 29 5.96 -8.55 -22.29
N TRP A 30 5.51 -7.95 -21.19
CA TRP A 30 4.51 -6.89 -21.24
C TRP A 30 5.04 -5.62 -21.90
N ASP A 31 6.29 -5.25 -21.62
CA ASP A 31 6.94 -4.11 -22.29
C ASP A 31 6.98 -4.33 -23.80
N LYS A 32 7.44 -5.52 -24.23
CA LYS A 32 7.43 -5.93 -25.64
C LYS A 32 6.04 -5.95 -26.25
N LEU A 33 5.01 -6.39 -25.51
CA LEU A 33 3.64 -6.41 -26.00
C LEU A 33 3.19 -5.00 -26.39
N VAL A 34 3.43 -4.03 -25.51
CA VAL A 34 3.11 -2.62 -25.78
C VAL A 34 3.95 -2.08 -26.94
N GLU A 35 5.25 -2.32 -26.96
CA GLU A 35 6.13 -1.90 -28.08
C GLU A 35 5.64 -2.45 -29.43
N THR A 36 5.24 -3.72 -29.47
CA THR A 36 4.67 -4.32 -30.70
C THR A 36 3.32 -3.74 -31.07
N ALA A 37 2.54 -3.21 -30.12
CA ALA A 37 1.25 -2.58 -30.41
C ALA A 37 1.38 -1.11 -30.87
N GLU A 38 2.48 -0.44 -30.51
CA GLU A 38 2.76 0.96 -30.90
C GLU A 38 3.12 1.15 -32.38
N SER A 39 3.43 0.05 -33.07
CA SER A 39 3.75 0.06 -34.49
C SER A 39 3.19 -1.16 -35.20
N ASN A 40 2.76 -0.99 -36.45
CA ASN A 40 2.41 -2.10 -37.33
C ASN A 40 3.32 -2.10 -38.55
N ASN A 41 4.00 -3.22 -38.82
CA ASN A 41 4.98 -3.37 -39.91
C ASN A 41 6.03 -2.24 -39.96
N GLY A 42 6.47 -1.75 -38.79
CA GLY A 42 7.44 -0.65 -38.66
C GLY A 42 6.87 0.76 -38.77
N ASN A 43 5.58 0.91 -39.12
CA ASN A 43 4.90 2.20 -39.13
C ASN A 43 4.27 2.48 -37.77
N ARG A 44 4.60 3.63 -37.19
CA ARG A 44 4.03 4.09 -35.93
C ARG A 44 2.54 4.41 -36.10
N ILE A 45 1.72 4.00 -35.13
CA ILE A 45 0.28 4.28 -35.11
C ILE A 45 0.04 5.81 -35.21
N ASN A 46 -0.94 6.20 -36.01
CA ASN A 46 -1.30 7.60 -36.23
C ASN A 46 -2.81 7.73 -36.51
N LYS A 47 -3.28 8.96 -36.78
CA LYS A 47 -4.72 9.24 -37.01
C LYS A 47 -5.34 8.54 -38.23
N ILE A 48 -4.52 8.02 -39.13
CA ILE A 48 -4.93 7.33 -40.37
C ILE A 48 -4.90 5.80 -40.17
N SER A 49 -4.34 5.31 -39.06
CA SER A 49 -4.30 3.88 -38.72
C SER A 49 -5.70 3.27 -38.65
N SER A 50 -5.77 1.96 -38.88
CA SER A 50 -7.04 1.23 -38.86
C SER A 50 -7.64 1.29 -37.44
N PRO A 51 -8.98 1.28 -37.28
CA PRO A 51 -9.61 1.19 -35.97
C PRO A 51 -9.16 -0.04 -35.17
N GLN A 52 -8.86 -1.15 -35.86
CA GLN A 52 -8.41 -2.39 -35.24
C GLN A 52 -6.99 -2.26 -34.66
N GLU A 53 -6.09 -1.55 -35.35
CA GLU A 53 -4.75 -1.23 -34.84
C GLU A 53 -4.81 -0.35 -33.59
N VAL A 54 -5.69 0.65 -33.58
CA VAL A 54 -5.91 1.52 -32.42
C VAL A 54 -6.52 0.77 -31.24
N ASP A 55 -7.48 -0.13 -31.50
CA ASP A 55 -8.07 -0.97 -30.45
C ASP A 55 -7.04 -1.96 -29.88
N LEU A 56 -6.16 -2.51 -30.72
CA LEU A 56 -5.05 -3.37 -30.27
C LEU A 56 -4.09 -2.62 -29.33
N LEU A 57 -3.75 -1.37 -29.66
CA LEU A 57 -2.95 -0.48 -28.81
C LEU A 57 -3.62 -0.28 -27.44
N ARG A 58 -4.91 0.11 -27.44
CA ARG A 58 -5.70 0.33 -26.21
C ARG A 58 -5.74 -0.91 -25.33
N VAL A 59 -6.11 -2.05 -25.90
CA VAL A 59 -6.21 -3.33 -25.17
C VAL A 59 -4.87 -3.72 -24.55
N SER A 60 -3.76 -3.48 -25.27
CA SER A 60 -2.40 -3.78 -24.77
C SER A 60 -2.05 -2.94 -23.55
N TYR A 61 -2.27 -1.62 -23.63
CA TYR A 61 -2.05 -0.70 -22.52
C TYR A 61 -2.97 -0.99 -21.33
N GLU A 62 -4.27 -1.17 -21.57
CA GLU A 62 -5.23 -1.49 -20.51
C GLU A 62 -4.92 -2.80 -19.79
N SER A 63 -4.51 -3.83 -20.53
CA SER A 63 -4.15 -5.13 -19.97
C SER A 63 -2.90 -5.04 -19.09
N LEU A 64 -1.86 -4.34 -19.58
CA LEU A 64 -0.64 -4.08 -18.82
C LEU A 64 -0.95 -3.30 -17.53
N LEU A 65 -1.69 -2.20 -17.64
CA LEU A 65 -1.98 -1.31 -16.51
C LEU A 65 -2.99 -1.91 -15.52
N ARG A 66 -3.87 -2.81 -15.96
CA ARG A 66 -4.70 -3.61 -15.06
C ARG A 66 -3.84 -4.57 -14.21
N LYS A 67 -2.78 -5.13 -14.79
CA LYS A 67 -1.87 -6.04 -14.08
C LYS A 67 -0.85 -5.30 -13.21
N TYR A 68 -0.32 -4.18 -13.70
CA TYR A 68 0.72 -3.37 -13.05
C TYR A 68 0.32 -1.89 -13.01
N PRO A 69 -0.65 -1.50 -12.16
CA PRO A 69 -1.18 -0.14 -12.17
C PRO A 69 -0.22 0.92 -11.62
N LEU A 70 0.91 0.52 -11.02
CA LEU A 70 1.93 1.43 -10.48
C LEU A 70 2.96 1.90 -11.52
N LEU A 71 2.85 1.46 -12.78
CA LEU A 71 3.74 1.85 -13.87
C LEU A 71 3.40 3.25 -14.40
N VAL A 72 3.88 4.28 -13.71
CA VAL A 72 3.63 5.71 -14.01
C VAL A 72 3.86 6.06 -15.49
N ASN A 73 5.01 5.65 -16.04
CA ASN A 73 5.39 6.01 -17.40
C ASN A 73 4.43 5.45 -18.47
N TYR A 74 3.83 4.28 -18.22
CA TYR A 74 2.88 3.68 -19.17
C TYR A 74 1.52 4.38 -19.14
N TRP A 75 1.08 4.87 -17.97
CA TRP A 75 -0.11 5.74 -17.89
C TRP A 75 0.08 7.03 -18.67
N ILE A 76 1.24 7.68 -18.51
CA ILE A 76 1.55 8.93 -19.23
C ILE A 76 1.59 8.67 -20.73
N LYS A 77 2.35 7.66 -21.18
CA LYS A 77 2.42 7.29 -22.59
C LYS A 77 1.04 6.97 -23.18
N TYR A 78 0.19 6.25 -22.43
CA TYR A 78 -1.14 5.90 -22.91
C TYR A 78 -2.02 7.14 -23.12
N ALA A 79 -2.02 8.06 -22.17
CA ALA A 79 -2.77 9.31 -22.30
C ALA A 79 -2.21 10.19 -23.44
N GLU A 80 -0.89 10.21 -23.64
CA GLU A 80 -0.26 10.89 -24.77
C GLU A 80 -0.67 10.26 -26.12
N TRP A 81 -0.78 8.93 -26.19
CA TRP A 81 -1.27 8.23 -27.37
C TRP A 81 -2.69 8.63 -27.75
N GLU A 82 -3.64 8.59 -26.80
CA GLU A 82 -5.01 9.04 -27.06
C GLU A 82 -5.06 10.51 -27.48
N PHE A 83 -4.26 11.37 -26.85
CA PHE A 83 -4.17 12.78 -27.23
C PHE A 83 -3.63 12.97 -28.66
N MET A 84 -2.58 12.23 -29.05
CA MET A 84 -2.02 12.27 -30.41
C MET A 84 -3.03 11.78 -31.46
N LEU A 85 -3.88 10.80 -31.11
CA LEU A 85 -4.97 10.32 -31.95
C LEU A 85 -6.14 11.32 -32.05
N GLY A 86 -6.16 12.36 -31.20
CA GLY A 86 -7.19 13.40 -31.18
C GLY A 86 -8.31 13.19 -30.17
N ASN A 87 -8.20 12.15 -29.34
CA ASN A 87 -9.21 11.81 -28.33
C ASN A 87 -8.83 12.49 -26.99
N THR A 88 -9.13 13.78 -26.87
CA THR A 88 -8.78 14.59 -25.69
C THR A 88 -9.52 14.17 -24.43
N GLU A 89 -10.80 13.81 -24.55
CA GLU A 89 -11.63 13.38 -23.42
C GLU A 89 -11.14 12.04 -22.85
N THR A 90 -10.84 11.06 -23.70
CA THR A 90 -10.30 9.76 -23.26
C THR A 90 -8.92 9.92 -22.64
N ALA A 91 -8.06 10.79 -23.18
CA ALA A 91 -6.77 11.12 -22.56
C ALA A 91 -6.97 11.69 -21.14
N ASN A 92 -7.97 12.55 -20.93
CA ASN A 92 -8.30 13.06 -19.59
C ASN A 92 -8.75 11.94 -18.65
N GLU A 93 -9.66 11.07 -19.10
CA GLU A 93 -10.14 9.93 -18.30
C GLU A 93 -9.00 8.98 -17.90
N ILE A 94 -8.02 8.76 -18.78
CA ILE A 94 -6.83 7.95 -18.48
C ILE A 94 -5.99 8.59 -17.37
N TYR A 95 -5.77 9.90 -17.42
CA TYR A 95 -5.09 10.62 -16.33
C TYR A 95 -5.88 10.51 -15.01
N GLU A 96 -7.19 10.75 -15.02
CA GLU A 96 -8.02 10.67 -13.82
C GLU A 96 -8.03 9.24 -13.23
N LYS A 97 -8.14 8.22 -14.08
CA LYS A 97 -8.09 6.81 -13.70
C LYS A 97 -6.74 6.44 -13.09
N SER A 98 -5.64 6.95 -13.64
CA SER A 98 -4.30 6.68 -13.11
C SER A 98 -4.11 7.24 -11.69
N LEU A 99 -4.72 8.39 -11.38
CA LEU A 99 -4.65 9.02 -10.06
C LEU A 99 -5.31 8.21 -8.95
N LEU A 100 -6.19 7.24 -9.26
CA LEU A 100 -6.77 6.33 -8.27
C LEU A 100 -5.70 5.53 -7.52
N ASN A 101 -4.68 5.06 -8.24
CA ASN A 101 -3.57 4.27 -7.67
C ASN A 101 -2.29 5.10 -7.48
N LEU A 102 -2.13 6.18 -8.24
CA LEU A 102 -0.90 6.97 -8.32
C LEU A 102 -1.10 8.43 -7.90
N SER A 103 -2.05 8.71 -6.99
CA SER A 103 -2.36 10.07 -6.52
C SER A 103 -1.18 10.83 -5.92
N TYR A 104 -0.10 10.16 -5.51
CA TYR A 104 1.12 10.77 -4.97
C TYR A 104 2.31 10.73 -5.95
N SER A 105 2.10 10.34 -7.21
CA SER A 105 3.13 10.39 -8.25
C SER A 105 3.31 11.80 -8.77
N ILE A 106 4.49 12.38 -8.50
CA ILE A 106 4.83 13.73 -8.97
C ILE A 106 4.91 13.83 -10.49
N GLU A 107 5.51 12.84 -11.15
CA GLU A 107 5.69 12.79 -12.61
C GLU A 107 4.33 12.78 -13.32
N LEU A 108 3.38 11.99 -12.79
CA LEU A 108 2.03 11.91 -13.31
C LEU A 108 1.30 13.25 -13.20
N TRP A 109 1.38 13.91 -12.04
CA TRP A 109 0.77 15.23 -11.85
C TRP A 109 1.36 16.29 -12.77
N ILE A 110 2.69 16.32 -12.94
CA ILE A 110 3.35 17.27 -13.84
C ILE A 110 2.87 17.04 -15.28
N SER A 111 2.83 15.78 -15.72
CA SER A 111 2.34 15.45 -17.06
C SER A 111 0.87 15.83 -17.27
N TYR A 112 0.01 15.51 -16.30
CA TYR A 112 -1.41 15.85 -16.34
C TYR A 112 -1.65 17.36 -16.37
N LEU A 113 -0.91 18.14 -15.57
CA LEU A 113 -1.02 19.60 -15.54
C LEU A 113 -0.53 20.21 -16.86
N ASN A 114 0.56 19.70 -17.44
CA ASN A 114 1.01 20.11 -18.76
C ASN A 114 -0.02 19.80 -19.85
N PHE A 115 -0.64 18.62 -19.81
CA PHE A 115 -1.76 18.27 -20.69
C PHE A 115 -2.91 19.26 -20.53
N LYS A 116 -3.35 19.56 -19.31
CA LYS A 116 -4.43 20.51 -19.03
C LYS A 116 -4.13 21.94 -19.45
N ILE A 117 -2.89 22.38 -19.35
CA ILE A 117 -2.46 23.69 -19.87
C ILE A 117 -2.50 23.71 -21.41
N LYS A 118 -2.11 22.62 -22.08
CA LYS A 118 -2.17 22.50 -23.54
C LYS A 118 -3.60 22.45 -24.07
N THR A 119 -4.50 21.81 -23.34
CA THR A 119 -5.93 21.69 -23.66
C THR A 119 -6.77 22.70 -22.89
N ILE A 120 -6.20 23.86 -22.57
CA ILE A 120 -6.89 24.87 -21.76
C ILE A 120 -8.09 25.43 -22.52
N ASP A 121 -9.26 25.31 -21.91
CA ASP A 121 -10.46 26.03 -22.35
C ASP A 121 -10.46 27.47 -21.81
N SER A 122 -11.57 28.19 -21.92
CA SER A 122 -11.72 29.56 -21.40
C SER A 122 -11.66 29.67 -19.86
N ASP A 123 -11.83 28.57 -19.12
CA ASP A 123 -11.91 28.58 -17.66
C ASP A 123 -10.59 28.20 -16.97
N VAL A 124 -9.77 29.21 -16.74
CA VAL A 124 -8.48 29.11 -16.05
C VAL A 124 -8.62 28.68 -14.58
N ASN A 125 -9.77 28.94 -13.94
CA ASN A 125 -9.98 28.59 -12.53
C ASN A 125 -10.14 27.09 -12.31
N LYS A 126 -10.67 26.35 -13.30
CA LYS A 126 -10.70 24.88 -13.25
C LYS A 126 -9.29 24.30 -13.15
N ILE A 127 -8.35 24.81 -13.94
CA ILE A 127 -6.96 24.34 -13.91
C ILE A 127 -6.30 24.72 -12.58
N LEU A 128 -6.60 25.89 -12.03
CA LEU A 128 -6.13 26.26 -10.70
C LEU A 128 -6.57 25.27 -9.61
N ASN A 129 -7.80 24.75 -9.69
CA ASN A 129 -8.30 23.74 -8.75
C ASN A 129 -7.55 22.41 -8.90
N ILE A 130 -7.14 22.04 -10.12
CA ILE A 130 -6.29 20.86 -10.36
C ILE A 130 -4.90 21.08 -9.76
N PHE A 131 -4.30 22.27 -9.92
CA PHE A 131 -3.03 22.62 -9.26
C PHE A 131 -3.11 22.55 -7.74
N GLU A 132 -4.19 23.04 -7.12
CA GLU A 132 -4.38 22.93 -5.67
C GLU A 132 -4.58 21.49 -5.22
N SER A 133 -5.29 20.68 -6.01
CA SER A 133 -5.47 19.25 -5.74
C SER A 133 -4.14 18.50 -5.80
N ALA A 134 -3.33 18.76 -6.84
CA ALA A 134 -1.97 18.26 -6.95
C ALA A 134 -1.10 18.71 -5.77
N ARG A 135 -1.16 19.99 -5.39
CA ARG A 135 -0.38 20.54 -4.27
C ARG A 135 -0.67 19.82 -2.95
N ARG A 136 -1.92 19.48 -2.67
CA ARG A 136 -2.30 18.72 -1.45
C ARG A 136 -1.69 17.32 -1.41
N LYS A 137 -1.41 16.72 -2.58
CA LYS A 137 -0.84 15.37 -2.68
C LYS A 137 0.68 15.39 -2.76
N VAL A 138 1.25 16.17 -3.68
CA VAL A 138 2.69 16.14 -4.01
C VAL A 138 3.46 17.40 -3.64
N GLY A 139 2.83 18.38 -2.98
CA GLY A 139 3.48 19.65 -2.62
C GLY A 139 4.72 19.46 -1.74
N TYR A 140 4.66 18.53 -0.78
CA TYR A 140 5.79 18.23 0.11
C TYR A 140 6.84 17.28 -0.48
N HIS A 141 6.73 16.91 -1.77
CA HIS A 141 7.66 15.96 -2.38
C HIS A 141 9.06 16.56 -2.44
N PHE A 142 10.09 15.79 -2.08
CA PHE A 142 11.47 16.30 -2.05
C PHE A 142 11.93 16.87 -3.41
N HIS A 143 11.44 16.28 -4.50
CA HIS A 143 11.68 16.74 -5.87
C HIS A 143 10.55 17.62 -6.47
N SER A 144 9.68 18.25 -5.68
CA SER A 144 8.55 19.09 -6.16
C SER A 144 8.92 20.40 -6.89
N HIS A 145 10.21 20.65 -7.13
CA HIS A 145 10.70 21.86 -7.79
C HIS A 145 10.13 22.09 -9.20
N GLU A 146 9.99 21.04 -10.02
CA GLU A 146 9.40 21.14 -11.36
C GLU A 146 7.90 21.46 -11.28
N PHE A 147 7.17 20.77 -10.41
CA PHE A 147 5.75 21.02 -10.15
C PHE A 147 5.50 22.48 -9.74
N TYR A 148 6.25 23.01 -8.78
CA TYR A 148 6.09 24.39 -8.34
C TYR A 148 6.58 25.40 -9.37
N SER A 149 7.59 25.08 -10.17
CA SER A 149 8.01 25.94 -11.28
C SER A 149 6.91 26.06 -12.32
N LEU A 150 6.27 24.94 -12.67
CA LEU A 150 5.10 24.89 -13.54
C LEU A 150 3.94 25.70 -12.94
N TYR A 151 3.62 25.50 -11.66
CA TYR A 151 2.53 26.22 -11.00
C TYR A 151 2.77 27.74 -10.97
N LEU A 152 3.98 28.18 -10.62
CA LEU A 152 4.33 29.60 -10.65
C LEU A 152 4.28 30.18 -12.07
N SER A 153 4.74 29.44 -13.09
CA SER A 153 4.63 29.89 -14.49
C SER A 153 3.17 30.01 -14.95
N PHE A 154 2.30 29.09 -14.53
CA PHE A 154 0.87 29.16 -14.82
C PHE A 154 0.25 30.41 -14.21
N LEU A 155 0.48 30.67 -12.91
CA LEU A 155 -0.04 31.86 -12.24
C LEU A 155 0.46 33.14 -12.90
N GLN A 156 1.72 33.17 -13.34
CA GLN A 156 2.31 34.34 -13.98
C GLN A 156 1.76 34.57 -15.40
N ASN A 157 1.66 33.51 -16.21
CA ASN A 157 1.24 33.61 -17.62
C ASN A 157 -0.25 33.96 -17.76
N TYR A 158 -1.08 33.52 -16.82
CA TYR A 158 -2.53 33.76 -16.85
C TYR A 158 -3.00 34.80 -15.81
N ALA A 159 -2.09 35.59 -15.24
CA ALA A 159 -2.45 36.66 -14.33
C ALA A 159 -3.21 37.78 -15.05
N ASN A 160 -4.31 38.24 -14.46
CA ASN A 160 -5.00 39.46 -14.87
C ASN A 160 -5.36 40.29 -13.61
N GLU A 161 -5.83 41.52 -13.81
CA GLU A 161 -6.12 42.43 -12.70
C GLU A 161 -7.27 41.96 -11.80
N HIS A 162 -8.13 41.06 -12.29
CA HIS A 162 -9.38 40.67 -11.63
C HIS A 162 -9.31 39.29 -10.95
N ASN A 163 -8.38 38.41 -11.33
CA ASN A 163 -8.34 37.01 -10.87
C ASN A 163 -7.48 36.79 -9.61
N GLY A 164 -6.72 37.79 -9.18
CA GLY A 164 -5.88 37.71 -7.98
C GLY A 164 -4.69 36.73 -8.09
N PHE A 165 -4.32 36.27 -9.29
CA PHE A 165 -3.24 35.30 -9.46
C PHE A 165 -1.88 35.87 -9.07
N LYS A 166 -1.69 37.19 -9.20
CA LYS A 166 -0.48 37.88 -8.74
C LYS A 166 -0.28 37.76 -7.23
N LEU A 167 -1.32 38.01 -6.43
CA LEU A 167 -1.28 37.76 -4.98
C LEU A 167 -0.98 36.29 -4.70
N LYS A 168 -1.69 35.38 -5.37
CA LYS A 168 -1.53 33.94 -5.19
C LYS A 168 -0.11 33.45 -5.52
N TYR A 169 0.53 34.02 -6.53
CA TYR A 169 1.92 33.75 -6.88
C TYR A 169 2.86 34.03 -5.71
N TYR A 170 2.75 35.20 -5.08
CA TYR A 170 3.63 35.59 -3.97
C TYR A 170 3.34 34.80 -2.69
N VAL A 171 2.06 34.53 -2.40
CA VAL A 171 1.67 33.66 -1.27
C VAL A 171 2.22 32.25 -1.48
N LEU A 172 2.08 31.70 -2.69
CA LEU A 172 2.63 30.38 -3.03
C LEU A 172 4.15 30.38 -2.92
N LEU A 173 4.84 31.41 -3.42
CA LEU A 173 6.28 31.55 -3.30
C LEU A 173 6.73 31.58 -1.83
N ARG A 174 5.99 32.25 -0.95
CA ARG A 174 6.23 32.26 0.51
C ARG A 174 6.05 30.89 1.14
N ILE A 175 5.08 30.11 0.69
CA ILE A 175 4.89 28.73 1.16
C ILE A 175 6.06 27.85 0.69
N ILE A 176 6.46 27.95 -0.58
CA ILE A 176 7.48 27.07 -1.18
C ILE A 176 8.83 27.17 -0.46
N ILE A 177 9.26 28.39 -0.08
CA ILE A 177 10.56 28.60 0.55
C ILE A 177 10.69 27.96 1.95
N GLU A 178 9.57 27.60 2.58
CA GLU A 178 9.53 26.93 3.88
C GLU A 178 9.48 25.39 3.73
N ILE A 179 9.27 24.89 2.52
CA ILE A 179 9.27 23.45 2.21
C ILE A 179 10.71 23.02 1.88
N PRO A 180 11.22 21.93 2.48
CA PRO A 180 12.57 21.46 2.21
C PRO A 180 12.65 20.64 0.90
N ILE A 181 12.59 21.35 -0.23
CA ILE A 181 12.71 20.81 -1.58
C ILE A 181 14.19 20.75 -1.99
N TYR A 182 14.60 19.74 -2.75
CA TYR A 182 15.98 19.56 -3.22
C TYR A 182 16.54 20.83 -3.91
N HIS A 183 15.83 21.37 -4.90
CA HIS A 183 16.21 22.59 -5.62
C HIS A 183 15.56 23.87 -5.05
N TYR A 184 15.50 24.01 -3.72
CA TYR A 184 14.94 25.18 -3.03
C TYR A 184 15.54 26.53 -3.49
N GLY A 185 16.83 26.55 -3.85
CA GLY A 185 17.56 27.77 -4.25
C GLY A 185 16.93 28.52 -5.43
N ILE A 186 16.21 27.83 -6.33
CA ILE A 186 15.51 28.45 -7.46
C ILE A 186 14.44 29.42 -6.96
N PHE A 187 13.69 29.03 -5.93
CA PHE A 187 12.59 29.83 -5.37
C PHE A 187 13.09 30.99 -4.52
N PHE A 188 14.16 30.78 -3.76
CA PHE A 188 14.84 31.88 -3.08
C PHE A 188 15.41 32.90 -4.06
N LYS A 189 15.99 32.47 -5.18
CA LYS A 189 16.45 33.39 -6.24
C LYS A 189 15.30 34.22 -6.81
N LYS A 190 14.13 33.61 -7.07
CA LYS A 190 12.92 34.33 -7.50
C LYS A 190 12.50 35.35 -6.44
N LEU A 191 12.41 34.94 -5.18
CA LEU A 191 12.05 35.82 -4.07
C LEU A 191 13.02 36.99 -3.89
N PHE A 192 14.33 36.73 -3.84
CA PHE A 192 15.37 37.75 -3.70
C PHE A 192 15.39 38.74 -4.85
N THR A 193 15.04 38.28 -6.06
CA THR A 193 14.84 39.16 -7.23
C THR A 193 13.63 40.07 -7.05
N SER A 194 12.51 39.55 -6.52
CA SER A 194 11.29 40.33 -6.27
C SER A 194 11.46 41.37 -5.15
N ILE A 195 12.26 41.06 -4.12
CA ILE A 195 12.51 41.99 -3.01
C ILE A 195 13.73 42.90 -3.24
N ASN A 196 14.35 42.85 -4.42
CA ASN A 196 15.47 43.73 -4.73
C ASN A 196 14.98 45.18 -4.86
N GLU A 197 15.84 46.14 -4.52
CA GLU A 197 15.50 47.58 -4.46
C GLU A 197 14.85 48.10 -5.76
N LYS A 198 15.24 47.56 -6.92
CA LYS A 198 14.72 47.97 -8.23
C LYS A 198 13.32 47.43 -8.56
N ASN A 199 12.92 46.33 -7.92
CA ASN A 199 11.67 45.61 -8.23
C ASN A 199 10.64 45.70 -7.11
N LEU A 200 11.03 46.20 -5.95
CA LEU A 200 10.20 46.24 -4.74
C LEU A 200 9.14 47.34 -4.86
N THR A 201 7.87 46.95 -4.79
CA THR A 201 6.71 47.86 -4.74
C THR A 201 5.94 47.68 -3.42
N SER A 202 5.16 48.69 -3.03
CA SER A 202 4.28 48.61 -1.85
C SER A 202 3.30 47.44 -1.92
N GLU A 203 2.81 47.14 -3.12
CA GLU A 203 1.94 46.00 -3.42
C GLU A 203 2.65 44.66 -3.13
N VAL A 204 3.89 44.49 -3.60
CA VAL A 204 4.69 43.28 -3.35
C VAL A 204 5.00 43.11 -1.86
N ILE A 205 5.23 44.20 -1.12
CA ILE A 205 5.39 44.16 0.34
C ILE A 205 4.12 43.64 0.99
N GLY A 206 2.96 44.17 0.58
CA GLY A 206 1.64 43.74 1.06
C GLY A 206 1.36 42.26 0.78
N TYR A 207 1.94 41.68 -0.27
CA TYR A 207 1.78 40.27 -0.61
C TYR A 207 2.73 39.33 0.14
N LEU A 208 3.93 39.79 0.52
CA LEU A 208 4.96 38.96 1.14
C LEU A 208 4.92 38.97 2.68
N VAL A 209 4.46 40.08 3.26
CA VAL A 209 4.47 40.33 4.69
C VAL A 209 3.05 40.20 5.23
N PRO A 210 2.81 39.44 6.32
CA PRO A 210 1.51 39.37 6.96
C PRO A 210 1.00 40.75 7.37
N GLU A 211 -0.31 41.02 7.24
CA GLU A 211 -0.91 42.33 7.59
C GLU A 211 -0.52 42.82 8.99
N LYS A 212 -0.47 41.88 9.95
CA LYS A 212 -0.09 42.15 11.34
C LYS A 212 1.33 42.70 11.48
N GLU A 213 2.23 42.46 10.53
CA GLU A 213 3.64 42.89 10.58
C GLU A 213 3.92 44.08 9.65
N LEU A 214 2.95 44.50 8.82
CA LEU A 214 3.11 45.63 7.90
C LEU A 214 3.46 46.94 8.62
N HIS A 215 2.99 47.13 9.86
CA HIS A 215 3.33 48.30 10.68
C HIS A 215 4.84 48.45 10.90
N GLN A 216 5.60 47.35 10.90
CA GLN A 216 7.06 47.38 11.05
C GLN A 216 7.80 47.89 9.81
N PHE A 217 7.08 48.05 8.70
CA PHE A 217 7.57 48.55 7.43
C PHE A 217 6.93 49.89 7.04
N ALA A 218 5.76 50.22 7.60
CA ALA A 218 5.02 51.47 7.34
C ALA A 218 5.80 52.75 7.64
N ASN A 219 6.70 52.72 8.62
CA ASN A 219 7.49 53.89 9.04
C ASN A 219 8.78 54.11 8.22
N ILE A 220 9.10 53.21 7.28
CA ILE A 220 10.36 53.26 6.51
C ILE A 220 10.10 53.96 5.18
N LYS A 221 10.67 55.17 5.00
CA LYS A 221 10.51 55.96 3.76
C LYS A 221 11.38 55.46 2.59
N ASP A 222 12.44 54.72 2.88
CA ASP A 222 13.43 54.26 1.89
C ASP A 222 13.27 52.76 1.58
N MET A 223 12.97 52.44 0.32
CA MET A 223 12.80 51.07 -0.18
C MET A 223 14.08 50.22 -0.06
N LYS A 224 15.26 50.84 -0.06
CA LYS A 224 16.52 50.11 0.14
C LYS A 224 16.60 49.53 1.55
N THR A 225 16.19 50.30 2.55
CA THR A 225 16.13 49.85 3.95
C THR A 225 15.10 48.73 4.14
N VAL A 226 13.92 48.85 3.52
CA VAL A 226 12.91 47.77 3.50
C VAL A 226 13.46 46.50 2.85
N SER A 227 14.11 46.62 1.69
CA SER A 227 14.74 45.50 0.98
C SER A 227 15.78 44.79 1.84
N LEU A 228 16.65 45.53 2.55
CA LEU A 228 17.65 44.96 3.45
C LEU A 228 17.01 44.19 4.63
N LYS A 229 15.96 44.74 5.24
CA LYS A 229 15.24 44.08 6.33
C LYS A 229 14.56 42.79 5.86
N LEU A 230 13.88 42.82 4.72
CA LEU A 230 13.28 41.62 4.11
C LEU A 230 14.35 40.58 3.75
N LYS A 231 15.45 41.00 3.13
CA LYS A 231 16.57 40.11 2.80
C LYS A 231 17.07 39.38 4.04
N LYS A 232 17.26 40.08 5.16
CA LYS A 232 17.67 39.45 6.43
C LYS A 232 16.68 38.37 6.89
N ILE A 233 15.38 38.70 6.96
CA ILE A 233 14.34 37.74 7.37
C ILE A 233 14.38 36.49 6.48
N PHE A 234 14.45 36.66 5.17
CA PHE A 234 14.45 35.53 4.24
C PHE A 234 15.77 34.76 4.20
N THR A 235 16.89 35.37 4.60
CA THR A 235 18.16 34.67 4.79
C THR A 235 18.06 33.69 5.98
N ASP A 236 17.39 34.05 7.07
CA ASP A 236 17.20 33.13 8.20
C ASP A 236 16.31 31.93 7.82
N VAL A 237 15.26 32.17 7.02
CA VAL A 237 14.43 31.12 6.43
C VAL A 237 15.26 30.23 5.49
N LEU A 238 16.12 30.82 4.65
CA LEU A 238 17.02 30.08 3.75
C LEU A 238 17.92 29.11 4.53
N ILE A 239 18.56 29.59 5.59
CA ILE A 239 19.46 28.76 6.43
C ILE A 239 18.68 27.60 7.04
N THR A 240 17.47 27.86 7.56
CA THR A 240 16.62 26.84 8.16
C THR A 240 16.19 25.78 7.14
N THR A 241 15.73 26.21 5.95
CA THR A 241 15.32 25.32 4.87
C THR A 241 16.51 24.51 4.36
N GLN A 242 17.68 25.13 4.18
CA GLN A 242 18.91 24.46 3.79
C GLN A 242 19.30 23.34 4.77
N TYR A 243 19.21 23.59 6.08
CA TYR A 243 19.47 22.59 7.10
C TYR A 243 18.51 21.39 6.98
N LYS A 244 17.20 21.65 6.86
CA LYS A 244 16.20 20.59 6.69
C LYS A 244 16.41 19.78 5.40
N VAL A 245 16.73 20.44 4.29
CA VAL A 245 17.06 19.77 3.01
C VAL A 245 18.27 18.86 3.19
N PHE A 246 19.30 19.29 3.91
CA PHE A 246 20.48 18.48 4.17
C PHE A 246 20.15 17.22 4.99
N GLN A 247 19.28 17.33 6.00
CA GLN A 247 18.81 16.18 6.79
C GLN A 247 18.07 15.16 5.91
N LEU A 248 17.17 15.61 5.04
CA LEU A 248 16.43 14.72 4.13
C LEU A 248 17.33 14.11 3.06
N PHE A 249 18.27 14.89 2.52
CA PHE A 249 19.21 14.44 1.50
C PHE A 249 20.03 13.22 1.95
N TYR A 250 20.31 13.10 3.25
CA TYR A 250 20.97 11.92 3.83
C TYR A 250 20.27 10.59 3.47
N PHE A 251 18.94 10.60 3.45
CA PHE A 251 18.10 9.45 3.11
C PHE A 251 17.86 9.37 1.60
N GLU A 252 17.53 10.49 0.97
CA GLU A 252 17.15 10.57 -0.45
C GLU A 252 18.29 10.10 -1.37
N LYS A 253 19.55 10.45 -1.07
CA LYS A 253 20.71 10.01 -1.88
C LYS A 253 20.92 8.50 -1.92
N LYS A 254 20.33 7.75 -0.97
CA LYS A 254 20.43 6.28 -0.88
C LYS A 254 19.27 5.58 -1.58
N ILE A 255 18.25 6.31 -2.04
CA ILE A 255 17.15 5.76 -2.81
C ILE A 255 17.62 5.67 -4.26
N THR A 256 17.97 4.47 -4.71
CA THR A 256 18.41 4.25 -6.10
C THR A 256 17.27 4.05 -7.06
N ARG A 257 16.12 3.54 -6.57
CA ARG A 257 14.95 3.23 -7.40
C ARG A 257 13.70 3.90 -6.84
N PRO A 258 13.34 5.12 -7.31
CA PRO A 258 12.14 5.84 -6.86
C PRO A 258 10.84 5.42 -7.58
N TYR A 259 10.91 4.42 -8.47
CA TYR A 259 9.78 3.92 -9.27
C TYR A 259 9.45 2.45 -8.95
N TYR A 260 8.28 2.01 -9.39
CA TYR A 260 7.84 0.63 -9.23
C TYR A 260 8.61 -0.33 -10.14
N ASP A 261 9.01 -1.48 -9.58
CA ASP A 261 9.64 -2.58 -10.30
C ASP A 261 9.27 -3.91 -9.61
N VAL A 262 9.21 -4.99 -10.38
CA VAL A 262 8.88 -6.34 -9.88
C VAL A 262 10.04 -6.92 -9.05
N SER A 263 11.27 -6.50 -9.32
CA SER A 263 12.46 -6.94 -8.61
C SER A 263 12.50 -6.45 -7.17
N TYR A 264 13.07 -7.28 -6.30
CA TYR A 264 13.22 -6.96 -4.90
C TYR A 264 14.25 -5.83 -4.68
N LEU A 265 13.90 -4.88 -3.82
CA LEU A 265 14.80 -3.91 -3.21
C LEU A 265 15.92 -4.59 -2.43
N SER A 266 17.08 -3.94 -2.40
CA SER A 266 18.20 -4.37 -1.58
C SER A 266 17.89 -4.22 -0.08
N ASN A 267 18.56 -5.02 0.76
CA ASN A 267 18.44 -4.88 2.23
C ASN A 267 18.82 -3.47 2.72
N GLN A 268 19.77 -2.82 2.04
CA GLN A 268 20.19 -1.45 2.35
C GLN A 268 19.08 -0.43 2.08
N GLU A 269 18.38 -0.55 0.94
CA GLU A 269 17.24 0.30 0.62
C GLU A 269 16.06 0.07 1.58
N ILE A 270 15.76 -1.19 1.93
CA ILE A 270 14.71 -1.51 2.90
C ILE A 270 15.03 -0.88 4.26
N HIS A 271 16.28 -0.97 4.71
CA HIS A 271 16.72 -0.35 5.96
C HIS A 271 16.65 1.19 5.87
N ASN A 272 17.08 1.77 4.74
CA ASN A 272 16.99 3.21 4.51
C ASN A 272 15.54 3.71 4.57
N TRP A 273 14.59 3.04 3.92
CA TRP A 273 13.17 3.41 3.96
C TRP A 273 12.61 3.34 5.38
N ASN A 274 12.93 2.31 6.17
CA ASN A 274 12.48 2.24 7.56
C ASN A 274 13.04 3.39 8.41
N ASN A 275 14.32 3.71 8.27
CA ASN A 275 14.92 4.83 8.99
C ASN A 275 14.37 6.17 8.53
N TYR A 276 14.09 6.31 7.24
CA TYR A 276 13.52 7.53 6.68
C TYR A 276 12.08 7.74 7.20
N LEU A 277 11.24 6.70 7.18
CA LEU A 277 9.89 6.75 7.74
C LEU A 277 9.90 7.07 9.24
N ASN A 278 10.78 6.41 10.04
CA ASN A 278 10.95 6.74 11.46
C ASN A 278 11.30 8.24 11.65
N PHE A 279 12.22 8.78 10.85
CA PHE A 279 12.62 10.18 10.95
C PHE A 279 11.46 11.13 10.59
N ILE A 280 10.73 10.84 9.52
CA ILE A 280 9.61 11.67 9.06
C ILE A 280 8.44 11.64 10.06
N GLU A 281 8.07 10.47 10.58
CA GLU A 281 7.00 10.30 11.58
C GLU A 281 7.22 11.16 12.84
N LEU A 282 8.49 11.41 13.22
CA LEU A 282 8.83 12.16 14.42
C LEU A 282 8.98 13.67 14.20
N ASN A 283 9.38 14.10 13.00
CA ASN A 283 9.85 15.48 12.76
C ASN A 283 8.97 16.30 11.82
N TYR A 284 8.00 15.68 11.13
CA TYR A 284 7.23 16.32 10.07
C TYR A 284 5.71 16.17 10.26
N PRO A 285 4.91 17.08 9.69
CA PRO A 285 3.45 17.03 9.79
C PRO A 285 2.86 15.84 9.02
N LEU A 286 1.62 15.50 9.35
CA LEU A 286 0.90 14.32 8.85
C LEU A 286 0.91 14.20 7.32
N GLU A 287 0.73 15.30 6.60
CA GLU A 287 0.70 15.31 5.13
C GLU A 287 2.04 14.88 4.53
N TYR A 288 3.15 15.25 5.18
CA TYR A 288 4.49 14.84 4.77
C TYR A 288 4.71 13.35 5.07
N VAL A 289 4.24 12.88 6.23
CA VAL A 289 4.30 11.46 6.62
C VAL A 289 3.55 10.59 5.62
N ILE A 290 2.32 10.95 5.29
CA ILE A 290 1.49 10.28 4.28
C ILE A 290 2.23 10.22 2.94
N LEU A 291 2.73 11.35 2.44
CA LEU A 291 3.46 11.38 1.18
C LEU A 291 4.69 10.48 1.20
N CYS A 292 5.45 10.46 2.29
CA CYS A 292 6.63 9.61 2.41
C CYS A 292 6.28 8.12 2.40
N TYR A 293 5.17 7.72 3.04
CA TYR A 293 4.66 6.36 2.96
C TYR A 293 4.22 5.99 1.55
N GLU A 294 3.49 6.87 0.86
CA GLU A 294 3.01 6.62 -0.50
C GLU A 294 4.17 6.49 -1.50
N ARG A 295 5.23 7.30 -1.34
CA ARG A 295 6.48 7.15 -2.09
C ARG A 295 7.18 5.83 -1.80
N CYS A 296 7.26 5.43 -0.52
CA CYS A 296 7.82 4.14 -0.15
C CYS A 296 7.04 3.00 -0.81
N LEU A 297 5.71 3.06 -0.78
CA LEU A 297 4.83 2.02 -1.35
C LEU A 297 4.87 1.99 -2.88
N LEU A 298 5.14 3.11 -3.57
CA LEU A 298 5.40 3.09 -5.01
C LEU A 298 6.59 2.18 -5.36
N THR A 299 7.65 2.21 -4.56
CA THR A 299 8.87 1.40 -4.78
C THR A 299 8.79 0.00 -4.19
N ALA A 300 8.00 -0.16 -3.12
CA ALA A 300 7.99 -1.33 -2.26
C ALA A 300 6.59 -1.98 -2.12
N ALA A 301 5.71 -1.82 -3.11
CA ALA A 301 4.35 -2.36 -3.07
C ALA A 301 4.31 -3.88 -2.81
N ASN A 302 5.32 -4.62 -3.30
CA ASN A 302 5.43 -6.07 -3.11
C ASN A 302 5.85 -6.48 -1.68
N TYR A 303 6.11 -5.52 -0.79
CA TYR A 303 6.55 -5.76 0.59
C TYR A 303 5.42 -5.48 1.58
N PHE A 304 4.71 -6.53 1.98
CA PHE A 304 3.59 -6.46 2.93
C PHE A 304 3.95 -5.74 4.26
N ARG A 305 5.23 -5.75 4.67
CA ARG A 305 5.68 -5.11 5.91
C ARG A 305 5.49 -3.59 5.89
N PHE A 306 5.71 -2.93 4.76
CA PHE A 306 5.50 -1.47 4.65
C PHE A 306 4.02 -1.10 4.69
N TRP A 307 3.17 -1.91 4.07
CA TRP A 307 1.70 -1.78 4.18
C TRP A 307 1.21 -1.91 5.62
N ILE A 308 1.66 -2.95 6.35
CA ILE A 308 1.32 -3.13 7.77
C ILE A 308 1.84 -1.95 8.61
N ARG A 309 3.07 -1.50 8.36
CA ARG A 309 3.64 -0.33 9.06
C ARG A 309 2.75 0.90 8.86
N TYR A 310 2.35 1.17 7.62
CA TYR A 310 1.53 2.33 7.29
C TYR A 310 0.12 2.24 7.91
N ALA A 311 -0.50 1.06 7.86
CA ALA A 311 -1.77 0.84 8.53
C ALA A 311 -1.65 1.02 10.06
N ASN A 312 -0.57 0.52 10.67
CA ASN A 312 -0.33 0.68 12.11
C ASN A 312 -0.18 2.15 12.53
N PHE A 313 0.44 3.00 11.70
CA PHE A 313 0.52 4.44 11.94
C PHE A 313 -0.86 5.07 12.13
N PHE A 314 -1.84 4.69 11.29
CA PHE A 314 -3.22 5.14 11.44
C PHE A 314 -4.00 4.43 12.55
N ILE A 315 -3.74 3.15 12.81
CA ILE A 315 -4.32 2.44 13.97
C ILE A 315 -3.92 3.12 15.27
N ASN A 316 -2.64 3.52 15.41
CA ASN A 316 -2.13 4.18 16.60
C ASN A 316 -2.73 5.58 16.82
N SER A 317 -3.21 6.23 15.75
CA SER A 317 -3.95 7.49 15.81
C SER A 317 -5.47 7.28 15.84
N MET A 318 -5.94 6.05 16.08
CA MET A 318 -7.35 5.66 16.15
C MET A 318 -8.14 5.90 14.84
N ASN A 319 -7.44 6.04 13.71
CA ASN A 319 -8.05 6.21 12.40
C ASN A 319 -8.16 4.87 11.67
N TYR A 320 -9.13 4.06 12.10
CA TYR A 320 -9.28 2.69 11.59
C TYR A 320 -9.79 2.62 10.15
N THR A 321 -10.53 3.63 9.67
CA THR A 321 -11.06 3.66 8.31
C THR A 321 -9.92 3.73 7.29
N ILE A 322 -8.99 4.68 7.46
CA ILE A 322 -7.82 4.80 6.59
C ILE A 322 -6.92 3.57 6.71
N ALA A 323 -6.74 3.03 7.93
CA ALA A 323 -5.97 1.81 8.11
C ALA A 323 -6.55 0.61 7.33
N LYS A 324 -7.87 0.44 7.32
CA LYS A 324 -8.56 -0.59 6.52
C LYS A 324 -8.34 -0.36 5.03
N GLU A 325 -8.51 0.86 4.53
CA GLU A 325 -8.27 1.21 3.12
C GLU A 325 -6.84 0.87 2.67
N ILE A 326 -5.84 1.18 3.51
CA ILE A 326 -4.43 0.84 3.26
C ILE A 326 -4.24 -0.67 3.17
N LEU A 327 -4.83 -1.44 4.08
CA LEU A 327 -4.71 -2.90 4.10
C LEU A 327 -5.42 -3.55 2.90
N HIS A 328 -6.61 -3.07 2.53
CA HIS A 328 -7.31 -3.50 1.31
C HIS A 328 -6.48 -3.24 0.06
N ARG A 329 -5.91 -2.03 -0.06
CA ARG A 329 -5.03 -1.69 -1.18
C ARG A 329 -3.79 -2.59 -1.17
N GLY A 330 -3.19 -2.81 0.00
CA GLY A 330 -2.07 -3.74 0.16
C GLY A 330 -2.39 -5.16 -0.31
N LEU A 331 -3.59 -5.68 0.00
CA LEU A 331 -4.06 -6.99 -0.45
C LEU A 331 -4.24 -7.07 -1.96
N SER A 332 -4.73 -5.99 -2.60
CA SER A 332 -4.88 -5.96 -4.07
C SER A 332 -3.54 -6.01 -4.81
N PHE A 333 -2.46 -5.48 -4.22
CA PHE A 333 -1.11 -5.52 -4.78
C PHE A 333 -0.36 -6.79 -4.40
N ASN A 334 -0.59 -7.27 -3.18
CA ASN A 334 0.12 -8.36 -2.57
C ASN A 334 -0.88 -9.22 -1.80
N ASN A 335 -1.28 -10.34 -2.40
CA ASN A 335 -2.17 -11.33 -1.79
C ASN A 335 -1.45 -12.10 -0.67
N ASN A 336 -1.05 -11.38 0.37
CA ASN A 336 -0.29 -11.89 1.51
C ASN A 336 -1.21 -12.13 2.70
N ASP A 337 -1.14 -13.33 3.25
CA ASP A 337 -2.00 -13.77 4.35
C ASP A 337 -1.82 -12.93 5.62
N ARG A 338 -0.64 -12.33 5.83
CA ARG A 338 -0.41 -11.47 7.00
C ARG A 338 -1.15 -10.14 6.87
N LEU A 339 -1.33 -9.62 5.66
CA LEU A 339 -2.18 -8.45 5.43
C LEU A 339 -3.64 -8.81 5.64
N LEU A 340 -4.07 -9.97 5.13
CA LEU A 340 -5.43 -10.48 5.31
C LEU A 340 -5.76 -10.61 6.79
N ILE A 341 -4.92 -11.31 7.55
CA ILE A 341 -5.12 -11.52 8.99
C ILE A 341 -5.19 -10.17 9.71
N LYS A 342 -4.30 -9.23 9.40
CA LYS A 342 -4.30 -7.91 10.03
C LYS A 342 -5.57 -7.11 9.73
N LEU A 343 -6.09 -7.20 8.50
CA LEU A 343 -7.34 -6.56 8.11
C LEU A 343 -8.54 -7.21 8.81
N VAL A 344 -8.61 -8.54 8.82
CA VAL A 344 -9.63 -9.32 9.53
C VAL A 344 -9.64 -8.97 11.02
N ASP A 345 -8.47 -8.90 11.66
CA ASP A 345 -8.36 -8.49 13.06
C ASP A 345 -8.90 -7.08 13.31
N LEU A 346 -8.69 -6.17 12.36
CA LEU A 346 -9.19 -4.81 12.44
C LEU A 346 -10.71 -4.73 12.22
N GLU A 347 -11.27 -5.50 11.28
CA GLU A 347 -12.72 -5.62 11.08
C GLU A 347 -13.41 -6.21 12.32
N LEU A 348 -12.82 -7.25 12.92
CA LEU A 348 -13.30 -7.83 14.18
C LEU A 348 -13.26 -6.81 15.32
N TYR A 349 -12.18 -6.04 15.43
CA TYR A 349 -12.03 -5.01 16.45
C TYR A 349 -13.08 -3.89 16.29
N THR A 350 -13.43 -3.50 15.07
CA THR A 350 -14.48 -2.51 14.83
C THR A 350 -15.90 -3.07 14.87
N GLY A 351 -16.07 -4.38 15.05
CA GLY A 351 -17.38 -5.06 15.13
C GLY A 351 -18.00 -5.44 13.78
N ASP A 352 -17.26 -5.35 12.68
CA ASP A 352 -17.71 -5.69 11.32
C ASP A 352 -17.51 -7.19 11.03
N TYR A 353 -18.15 -8.07 11.83
CA TYR A 353 -17.95 -9.53 11.75
C TYR A 353 -18.24 -10.15 10.38
N LEU A 354 -19.27 -9.65 9.68
CA LEU A 354 -19.64 -10.14 8.35
C LEU A 354 -18.56 -9.85 7.31
N LYS A 355 -17.97 -8.65 7.33
CA LYS A 355 -16.88 -8.30 6.42
C LYS A 355 -15.63 -9.12 6.71
N ALA A 356 -15.31 -9.32 8.00
CA ALA A 356 -14.22 -10.18 8.42
C ALA A 356 -14.38 -11.61 7.88
N ARG A 357 -15.60 -12.16 7.97
CA ARG A 357 -15.95 -13.47 7.42
C ARG A 357 -15.80 -13.52 5.90
N ASP A 358 -16.37 -12.55 5.18
CA ASP A 358 -16.33 -12.50 3.72
C ASP A 358 -14.90 -12.40 3.17
N LEU A 359 -14.03 -11.66 3.85
CA LEU A 359 -12.60 -11.56 3.51
C LEU A 359 -11.90 -12.92 3.60
N VAL A 360 -12.15 -13.67 4.68
CA VAL A 360 -11.55 -15.00 4.84
C VAL A 360 -12.11 -15.99 3.82
N LEU A 361 -13.43 -16.01 3.65
CA LEU A 361 -14.10 -16.91 2.70
C LEU A 361 -13.68 -16.65 1.24
N SER A 362 -13.58 -15.38 0.83
CA SER A 362 -13.11 -15.02 -0.51
C SER A 362 -11.67 -15.47 -0.73
N HIS A 363 -10.79 -15.29 0.26
CA HIS A 363 -9.41 -15.77 0.16
C HIS A 363 -9.33 -17.30 0.08
N VAL A 364 -10.11 -18.03 0.86
CA VAL A 364 -10.19 -19.49 0.81
C VAL A 364 -10.71 -19.99 -0.55
N LYS A 365 -11.65 -19.28 -1.18
CA LYS A 365 -12.21 -19.67 -2.49
C LYS A 365 -11.24 -19.46 -3.65
N VAL A 366 -10.38 -18.43 -3.57
CA VAL A 366 -9.51 -18.03 -4.68
C VAL A 366 -8.15 -18.74 -4.65
N ASN A 367 -7.64 -19.09 -3.46
CA ASN A 367 -6.29 -19.63 -3.31
C ASN A 367 -6.31 -21.15 -3.13
N GLU A 368 -5.46 -21.85 -3.89
CA GLU A 368 -5.31 -23.31 -3.77
C GLU A 368 -4.62 -23.73 -2.48
N ILE A 369 -3.64 -22.93 -2.03
CA ILE A 369 -2.86 -23.20 -0.82
C ILE A 369 -3.24 -22.15 0.23
N ILE A 370 -3.88 -22.60 1.29
CA ILE A 370 -4.35 -21.74 2.38
C ILE A 370 -3.51 -22.00 3.63
N PRO A 371 -2.86 -20.99 4.21
CA PRO A 371 -2.12 -21.17 5.44
C PRO A 371 -3.03 -21.50 6.63
N ILE A 372 -2.51 -22.32 7.54
CA ILE A 372 -3.20 -22.74 8.77
C ILE A 372 -3.79 -21.55 9.54
N LYS A 373 -3.06 -20.44 9.63
CA LYS A 373 -3.50 -19.22 10.35
C LYS A 373 -4.78 -18.61 9.79
N VAL A 374 -5.04 -18.78 8.50
CA VAL A 374 -6.28 -18.29 7.86
C VAL A 374 -7.47 -19.14 8.34
N TYR A 375 -7.31 -20.46 8.40
CA TYR A 375 -8.32 -21.35 8.97
C TYR A 375 -8.52 -21.13 10.47
N GLU A 376 -7.46 -20.88 11.24
CA GLU A 376 -7.59 -20.50 12.66
C GLU A 376 -8.45 -19.24 12.82
N LYS A 377 -8.23 -18.24 11.94
CA LYS A 377 -9.05 -17.02 11.92
C LYS A 377 -10.48 -17.32 11.51
N MET A 378 -10.72 -18.16 10.51
CA MET A 378 -12.05 -18.61 10.12
C MET A 378 -12.82 -19.21 11.30
N ILE A 379 -12.21 -20.16 12.02
CA ILE A 379 -12.80 -20.79 13.21
C ILE A 379 -13.09 -19.74 14.29
N SER A 380 -12.18 -18.79 14.50
CA SER A 380 -12.37 -17.72 15.49
C SER A 380 -13.55 -16.80 15.15
N ILE A 381 -13.71 -16.43 13.87
CA ILE A 381 -14.82 -15.58 13.40
C ILE A 381 -16.14 -16.32 13.58
N GLU A 382 -16.21 -17.57 13.14
CA GLU A 382 -17.43 -18.37 13.19
C GLU A 382 -17.86 -18.64 14.63
N ARG A 383 -16.91 -18.85 15.56
CA ARG A 383 -17.24 -18.95 16.98
C ARG A 383 -17.70 -17.63 17.59
N LEU A 384 -17.17 -16.49 17.16
CA LEU A 384 -17.65 -15.18 17.61
C LEU A 384 -19.07 -14.90 17.12
N MET A 385 -19.40 -15.31 15.89
CA MET A 385 -20.74 -15.14 15.32
C MET A 385 -21.77 -16.13 15.89
N HIS A 386 -21.34 -17.35 16.22
CA HIS A 386 -22.19 -18.42 16.73
C HIS A 386 -21.69 -18.92 18.12
N PRO A 387 -21.83 -18.10 19.19
CA PRO A 387 -21.16 -18.35 20.47
C PRO A 387 -21.68 -19.55 21.26
N ALA A 388 -22.89 -20.05 20.98
CA ALA A 388 -23.52 -21.17 21.68
C ALA A 388 -23.74 -22.41 20.80
N ASP A 389 -23.35 -22.35 19.52
CA ASP A 389 -23.58 -23.44 18.56
C ASP A 389 -22.33 -24.33 18.43
N ASP A 390 -22.18 -25.25 19.38
CA ASP A 390 -21.06 -26.19 19.41
C ASP A 390 -21.11 -27.18 18.23
N GLU A 391 -22.31 -27.52 17.76
CA GLU A 391 -22.50 -28.44 16.64
C GLU A 391 -22.01 -27.83 15.33
N TYR A 392 -22.39 -26.57 15.07
CA TYR A 392 -21.92 -25.82 13.91
C TYR A 392 -20.40 -25.73 13.86
N LEU A 393 -19.75 -25.34 14.97
CA LEU A 393 -18.30 -25.19 14.99
C LEU A 393 -17.57 -26.52 14.73
N ILE A 394 -18.09 -27.62 15.27
CA ILE A 394 -17.48 -28.94 15.06
C ILE A 394 -17.67 -29.44 13.64
N ASN A 395 -18.83 -29.20 13.02
CA ASN A 395 -19.04 -29.54 11.63
C ASN A 395 -18.07 -28.79 10.73
N LEU A 396 -17.90 -27.48 10.97
CA LEU A 396 -16.91 -26.66 10.25
C LEU A 396 -15.48 -27.19 10.43
N VAL A 397 -15.05 -27.43 11.66
CA VAL A 397 -13.69 -27.93 11.93
C VAL A 397 -13.48 -29.32 11.34
N SER A 398 -14.51 -30.17 11.33
CA SER A 398 -14.46 -31.48 10.68
C SER A 398 -14.25 -31.35 9.17
N GLU A 399 -14.91 -30.40 8.50
CA GLU A 399 -14.65 -30.10 7.09
C GLU A 399 -13.23 -29.59 6.85
N ILE A 400 -12.74 -28.67 7.69
CA ILE A 400 -11.37 -28.14 7.59
C ILE A 400 -10.36 -29.27 7.75
N ILE A 401 -10.54 -30.17 8.73
CA ILE A 401 -9.66 -31.33 8.94
C ILE A 401 -9.69 -32.27 7.73
N LYS A 402 -10.86 -32.56 7.16
CA LYS A 402 -10.99 -33.40 5.96
C LYS A 402 -10.29 -32.79 4.75
N GLN A 403 -10.41 -31.48 4.55
CA GLN A 403 -9.79 -30.77 3.43
C GLN A 403 -8.27 -30.66 3.58
N THR A 404 -7.78 -30.33 4.78
CA THR A 404 -6.36 -30.05 5.02
C THR A 404 -5.55 -31.28 5.42
N ASN A 405 -6.21 -32.36 5.86
CA ASN A 405 -5.62 -33.54 6.47
C ASN A 405 -4.59 -33.20 7.57
N ASN A 406 -4.88 -32.17 8.38
CA ASN A 406 -3.93 -31.63 9.35
C ASN A 406 -4.42 -31.80 10.80
N ALA A 407 -3.64 -32.51 11.61
CA ALA A 407 -3.96 -32.77 13.01
C ALA A 407 -3.87 -31.53 13.92
N TRP A 408 -3.31 -30.41 13.46
CA TRP A 408 -3.19 -29.18 14.23
C TRP A 408 -4.54 -28.63 14.69
N PHE A 409 -5.61 -28.82 13.90
CA PHE A 409 -6.93 -28.28 14.23
C PHE A 409 -7.57 -28.93 15.47
N PHE A 410 -7.14 -30.14 15.86
CA PHE A 410 -7.50 -30.74 17.15
C PHE A 410 -6.94 -29.97 18.34
N ARG A 411 -5.83 -29.23 18.15
CA ARG A 411 -5.29 -28.33 19.18
C ARG A 411 -6.03 -27.00 19.17
N VAL A 412 -6.30 -26.46 17.97
CA VAL A 412 -7.02 -25.20 17.80
C VAL A 412 -8.40 -25.24 18.46
N ILE A 413 -9.14 -26.34 18.28
CA ILE A 413 -10.50 -26.47 18.80
C ILE A 413 -10.57 -26.48 20.34
N LEU A 414 -9.48 -26.86 21.01
CA LEU A 414 -9.40 -26.92 22.48
C LEU A 414 -9.30 -25.53 23.14
N ASN A 415 -8.94 -24.51 22.36
CA ASN A 415 -8.91 -23.12 22.81
C ASN A 415 -10.33 -22.55 23.03
N TYR A 416 -11.36 -23.22 22.52
CA TYR A 416 -12.75 -22.78 22.65
C TYR A 416 -13.50 -23.58 23.72
N PRO A 417 -14.44 -22.95 24.45
CA PRO A 417 -15.32 -23.67 25.36
C PRO A 417 -16.30 -24.50 24.55
N LEU A 418 -16.23 -25.83 24.68
CA LEU A 418 -17.08 -26.78 23.96
C LEU A 418 -17.65 -27.80 24.92
N SER A 419 -18.87 -28.22 24.63
CA SER A 419 -19.52 -29.34 25.31
C SER A 419 -18.71 -30.64 25.17
N LYS A 420 -18.63 -31.40 26.27
CA LYS A 420 -17.88 -32.67 26.33
C LYS A 420 -18.31 -33.68 25.27
N GLN A 421 -19.62 -33.84 25.08
CA GLN A 421 -20.19 -34.78 24.11
C GLN A 421 -19.70 -34.51 22.69
N TYR A 422 -19.78 -33.24 22.29
CA TYR A 422 -19.45 -32.75 20.97
C TYR A 422 -17.94 -32.86 20.69
N SER A 423 -17.11 -32.39 21.62
CA SER A 423 -15.65 -32.51 21.51
C SER A 423 -15.17 -33.95 21.43
N LEU A 424 -15.69 -34.88 22.26
CA LEU A 424 -15.31 -36.30 22.19
C LEU A 424 -15.69 -36.94 20.85
N LYS A 425 -16.91 -36.66 20.36
CA LYS A 425 -17.39 -37.16 19.06
C LYS A 425 -16.44 -36.79 17.93
N LEU A 426 -15.86 -35.58 17.94
CA LEU A 426 -14.88 -35.15 16.95
C LEU A 426 -13.62 -36.02 16.98
N PHE A 427 -13.04 -36.27 18.15
CA PHE A 427 -11.83 -37.10 18.27
C PHE A 427 -12.08 -38.55 17.88
N GLU A 428 -13.19 -39.14 18.33
CA GLU A 428 -13.58 -40.52 17.98
C GLU A 428 -13.76 -40.70 16.47
N THR A 429 -14.35 -39.70 15.78
CA THR A 429 -14.59 -39.74 14.33
C THR A 429 -13.29 -39.84 13.52
N PHE A 430 -12.21 -39.22 14.00
CA PHE A 430 -10.94 -39.11 13.26
C PHE A 430 -9.80 -39.97 13.83
N GLU A 431 -10.07 -40.81 14.83
CA GLU A 431 -9.09 -41.71 15.47
C GLU A 431 -8.37 -42.59 14.43
N SER A 432 -9.11 -43.16 13.48
CA SER A 432 -8.56 -44.04 12.45
C SER A 432 -7.66 -43.31 11.45
N THR A 433 -7.99 -42.06 11.13
CA THR A 433 -7.27 -41.20 10.18
C THR A 433 -5.94 -40.71 10.76
N PHE A 434 -5.91 -40.30 12.03
CA PHE A 434 -4.73 -39.68 12.66
C PHE A 434 -4.02 -40.57 13.68
N LYS A 435 -4.18 -41.90 13.58
CA LYS A 435 -3.56 -42.89 14.49
C LYS A 435 -2.04 -42.71 14.69
N THR A 436 -1.30 -42.25 13.69
CA THR A 436 0.15 -42.01 13.80
C THR A 436 0.54 -40.58 14.19
N SER A 437 -0.43 -39.70 14.42
CA SER A 437 -0.17 -38.28 14.72
C SER A 437 -0.02 -38.04 16.22
N TYR A 438 1.18 -37.61 16.64
CA TYR A 438 1.40 -37.16 18.01
C TYR A 438 0.50 -35.99 18.42
N ILE A 439 0.28 -35.04 17.50
CA ILE A 439 -0.54 -33.84 17.77
C ILE A 439 -1.98 -34.23 18.07
N PHE A 440 -2.51 -35.21 17.36
CA PHE A 440 -3.86 -35.73 17.60
C PHE A 440 -3.98 -36.35 19.00
N TRP A 441 -3.10 -37.31 19.34
CA TRP A 441 -3.15 -37.99 20.63
C TRP A 441 -2.88 -37.05 21.82
N SER A 442 -1.90 -36.15 21.70
CA SER A 442 -1.62 -35.16 22.74
C SER A 442 -2.80 -34.19 22.96
N SER A 443 -3.49 -33.79 21.90
CA SER A 443 -4.71 -32.98 21.98
C SER A 443 -5.85 -33.74 22.66
N TRP A 444 -6.03 -35.04 22.37
CA TRP A 444 -7.06 -35.85 23.01
C TRP A 444 -6.80 -36.04 24.52
N LEU A 445 -5.55 -36.29 24.90
CA LEU A 445 -5.15 -36.38 26.32
C LEU A 445 -5.45 -35.08 27.08
N PHE A 446 -5.21 -33.92 26.44
CA PHE A 446 -5.54 -32.62 27.01
C PHE A 446 -7.06 -32.45 27.17
N LEU A 447 -7.86 -32.83 26.17
CA LEU A 447 -9.32 -32.78 26.25
C LEU A 447 -9.86 -33.58 27.42
N ASN A 448 -9.43 -34.84 27.56
CA ASN A 448 -9.89 -35.71 28.64
C ASN A 448 -9.54 -35.14 30.01
N ARG A 449 -8.35 -34.54 30.15
CA ARG A 449 -7.94 -33.88 31.38
C ARG A 449 -8.80 -32.66 31.70
N LYS A 450 -9.07 -31.79 30.72
CA LYS A 450 -9.99 -30.63 30.85
C LYS A 450 -11.38 -31.09 31.32
N ASN A 451 -11.80 -32.28 30.92
CA ASN A 451 -13.09 -32.89 31.26
C ASN A 451 -13.07 -33.78 32.51
N GLY A 452 -11.94 -33.89 33.24
CA GLY A 452 -11.79 -34.74 34.42
C GLY A 452 -11.93 -36.25 34.14
N ALA A 453 -11.69 -36.69 32.90
CA ALA A 453 -11.79 -38.09 32.49
C ALA A 453 -10.45 -38.84 32.63
N ASP A 454 -10.52 -40.16 32.84
CA ASP A 454 -9.32 -41.01 32.88
C ASP A 454 -8.65 -41.10 31.49
N ASN A 455 -7.33 -40.99 31.48
CA ASN A 455 -6.49 -41.01 30.29
C ASN A 455 -5.84 -42.38 30.03
N SER A 456 -5.98 -43.35 30.95
CA SER A 456 -5.35 -44.67 30.87
C SER A 456 -5.54 -45.35 29.51
N THR A 457 -6.78 -45.41 29.04
CA THR A 457 -7.18 -46.05 27.77
C THR A 457 -6.60 -45.34 26.54
N ILE A 458 -6.62 -44.00 26.53
CA ILE A 458 -6.10 -43.19 25.42
C ILE A 458 -4.57 -43.28 25.37
N ILE A 459 -3.91 -43.26 26.52
CA ILE A 459 -2.46 -43.45 26.59
C ILE A 459 -2.08 -44.81 26.01
N ASP A 460 -2.76 -45.88 26.43
CA ASP A 460 -2.43 -47.22 25.95
C ASP A 460 -2.71 -47.38 24.45
N LYS A 461 -3.82 -46.83 23.93
CA LYS A 461 -4.10 -46.75 22.48
C LYS A 461 -3.02 -45.97 21.73
N SER A 462 -2.65 -44.78 22.19
CA SER A 462 -1.66 -43.93 21.50
C SER A 462 -0.27 -44.58 21.43
N LEU A 463 0.14 -45.33 22.47
CA LEU A 463 1.42 -46.04 22.51
C LEU A 463 1.49 -47.26 21.59
N GLN A 464 0.34 -47.79 21.15
CA GLN A 464 0.28 -48.85 20.13
C GLN A 464 0.59 -48.31 18.74
N PHE A 465 0.14 -47.10 18.42
CA PHE A 465 0.25 -46.54 17.07
C PHE A 465 1.47 -45.63 16.87
N LEU A 466 1.91 -44.91 17.90
CA LEU A 466 3.07 -44.02 17.81
C LEU A 466 4.39 -44.80 17.84
N LYS A 467 5.41 -44.27 17.14
CA LYS A 467 6.75 -44.87 17.05
C LYS A 467 7.83 -43.82 17.37
N GLY A 468 9.03 -44.29 17.69
CA GLY A 468 10.20 -43.43 17.91
C GLY A 468 9.99 -42.37 18.99
N ASP A 469 10.45 -41.16 18.71
CA ASP A 469 10.43 -40.02 19.64
C ASP A 469 9.02 -39.64 20.11
N ASP A 470 8.01 -39.77 19.26
CA ASP A 470 6.64 -39.44 19.62
C ASP A 470 6.05 -40.42 20.65
N LYS A 471 6.46 -41.69 20.59
CA LYS A 471 6.12 -42.68 21.63
C LYS A 471 6.81 -42.35 22.95
N LEU A 472 8.06 -41.88 22.91
CA LEU A 472 8.81 -41.45 24.10
C LEU A 472 8.15 -40.22 24.75
N LYS A 473 7.71 -39.24 23.96
CA LYS A 473 6.98 -38.05 24.45
C LYS A 473 5.72 -38.45 25.22
N ILE A 474 4.89 -39.35 24.68
CA ILE A 474 3.69 -39.85 25.37
C ILE A 474 4.03 -40.68 26.61
N ASN A 475 5.08 -41.53 26.56
CA ASN A 475 5.54 -42.27 27.73
C ASN A 475 6.01 -41.36 28.86
N ASN A 476 6.70 -40.26 28.55
CA ASN A 476 7.11 -39.26 29.54
C ASN A 476 5.90 -38.58 30.18
N ILE A 477 4.87 -38.29 29.38
CA ILE A 477 3.58 -37.79 29.87
C ILE A 477 2.98 -38.83 30.84
N LYS A 478 2.85 -40.12 30.44
CA LYS A 478 2.35 -41.22 31.29
C LYS A 478 3.11 -41.33 32.62
N ASN A 479 4.44 -41.20 32.60
CA ASN A 479 5.28 -41.31 33.79
C ASN A 479 5.14 -40.09 34.73
N LYS A 480 4.93 -38.89 34.19
CA LYS A 480 4.63 -37.69 34.99
C LYS A 480 3.20 -37.74 35.57
N TYR A 481 2.23 -38.26 34.83
CA TYR A 481 0.85 -38.49 35.30
C TYR A 481 0.80 -39.39 36.56
N LYS A 482 1.68 -40.39 36.66
CA LYS A 482 1.76 -41.28 37.83
C LYS A 482 2.36 -40.63 39.08
N LYS A 483 3.07 -39.50 38.97
CA LYS A 483 3.86 -38.92 40.06
C LYS A 483 3.22 -37.71 40.76
N ILE A 484 2.23 -37.04 40.16
CA ILE A 484 1.73 -35.75 40.68
C ILE A 484 0.20 -35.69 40.57
N THR A 485 -0.50 -35.79 41.70
CA THR A 485 -1.96 -35.73 41.85
C THR A 485 -2.48 -34.29 42.13
N SER A 486 -1.73 -33.26 41.71
CA SER A 486 -1.97 -31.86 42.11
C SER A 486 -2.33 -30.93 40.93
N PRO A 487 -3.19 -29.90 41.14
CA PRO A 487 -3.57 -28.90 40.14
C PRO A 487 -2.43 -27.99 39.63
N LYS A 488 -1.21 -28.06 40.18
CA LYS A 488 -0.02 -27.30 39.70
C LYS A 488 0.49 -27.67 38.29
N PHE A 489 -0.10 -28.67 37.65
CA PHE A 489 0.38 -29.25 36.38
C PHE A 489 0.03 -28.41 35.13
N ASP A 490 -0.86 -27.41 35.22
CA ASP A 490 -1.31 -26.64 34.04
C ASP A 490 -0.20 -25.77 33.42
N GLU A 491 0.64 -25.11 34.22
CA GLU A 491 1.77 -24.34 33.71
C GLU A 491 2.90 -25.25 33.20
N GLU A 492 3.22 -26.34 33.92
CA GLU A 492 4.29 -27.27 33.51
C GLU A 492 3.94 -28.06 32.25
N PHE A 493 2.68 -28.47 32.06
CA PHE A 493 2.27 -29.22 30.85
C PHE A 493 2.28 -28.36 29.60
N ASP A 494 1.87 -27.09 29.71
CA ASP A 494 1.98 -26.13 28.61
C ASP A 494 3.45 -25.80 28.30
N ILE A 495 4.33 -25.70 29.31
CA ILE A 495 5.78 -25.55 29.13
C ILE A 495 6.36 -26.79 28.43
N ILE A 496 5.97 -28.00 28.85
CA ILE A 496 6.41 -29.27 28.25
C ILE A 496 5.94 -29.36 26.78
N LEU A 497 4.67 -29.06 26.50
CA LEU A 497 4.14 -29.06 25.13
C LEU A 497 4.75 -27.96 24.25
N LYS A 498 5.14 -26.81 24.82
CA LYS A 498 5.88 -25.75 24.12
C LYS A 498 7.35 -26.09 23.90
N SER A 499 7.97 -26.88 24.77
CA SER A 499 9.38 -27.33 24.63
C SER A 499 9.59 -28.40 23.55
N PHE A 500 8.50 -28.97 23.03
CA PHE A 500 8.51 -30.00 21.97
C PHE A 500 8.05 -29.49 20.60
N ALA A 501 7.73 -28.19 20.47
CA ALA A 501 7.43 -27.48 19.23
C ALA A 501 8.62 -26.60 18.86
#